data_AF-A0A7C6T3N0-F1
#
_entry.id   AF-A0A7C6T3N0-F1
#
_cell.length_a   1.000
_cell.length_b   1.000
_cell.length_c   1.000
_cell.angle_alpha   90.00
_cell.angle_beta   90.00
_cell.angle_gamma   90.00
#
_symmetry.space_group_name_H-M   'P 1'
#
loop_
_entity.id
_entity.type
_entity.pdbx_description
1 polymer ?
#
loop_
_entity_poly.entity_id
_entity_poly.type
_entity_poly.pdbx_seq_one_letter_code
_entity_poly.pdbx_strand_id
1 'polypeptide(L)'
;QLKEEYSQDHLILHTDEPAKVQDLLDALGLAYQVKDDRVTLVLEDTLQALPILEQLTGRFRGFQVIEGDMNDAFLNITGRGLRE
;
A
#
# COMPACT_ATOMS: atom_id res chain seq x y z
N GLN A 1 17.00 -4.50 -9.22
CA GLN A 1 15.70 -3.94 -9.63
C GLN A 1 14.84 -3.74 -8.39
N LEU A 2 15.29 -2.90 -7.45
CA LEU A 2 14.60 -2.60 -6.19
C LEU A 2 14.31 -1.08 -6.08
N LYS A 3 14.18 -0.42 -7.24
CA LYS A 3 14.20 1.04 -7.38
C LYS A 3 12.82 1.62 -7.69
N GLU A 4 11.87 0.78 -8.11
CA GLU A 4 10.59 1.20 -8.69
C GLU A 4 9.40 0.96 -7.75
N GLU A 5 9.54 0.10 -6.73
CA GLU A 5 8.47 -0.20 -5.77
C GLU A 5 8.33 0.86 -4.66
N TYR A 6 9.34 1.71 -4.46
CA TYR A 6 9.37 2.73 -3.40
C TYR A 6 8.94 4.14 -3.86
N SER A 7 8.52 4.30 -5.12
CA SER A 7 8.10 5.59 -5.69
C SER A 7 6.66 5.59 -6.19
N GLN A 8 5.90 4.53 -5.90
CA GLN A 8 4.49 4.47 -6.22
C GLN A 8 3.68 4.73 -4.97
N ASP A 9 2.49 5.30 -5.14
CA ASP A 9 1.57 5.53 -4.04
C ASP A 9 1.02 4.19 -3.56
N HIS A 10 0.76 4.08 -2.27
CA HIS A 10 0.23 2.85 -1.68
C HIS A 10 -0.98 3.14 -0.79
N LEU A 11 -2.00 2.28 -0.92
CA LEU A 11 -3.10 2.21 0.03
C LEU A 11 -2.89 1.01 0.94
N ILE A 12 -2.86 1.26 2.25
CA ILE A 12 -2.82 0.22 3.27
C ILE A 12 -4.17 0.20 3.99
N LEU A 13 -4.84 -0.94 3.98
CA LEU A 13 -6.08 -1.21 4.69
C LEU A 13 -5.80 -2.09 5.89
N HIS A 14 -6.48 -1.80 6.99
CA HIS A 14 -6.45 -2.60 8.21
C HIS A 14 -7.80 -3.27 8.38
N THR A 15 -7.86 -4.59 8.40
CA THR A 15 -9.13 -5.34 8.45
C THR A 15 -8.98 -6.67 9.19
N ASP A 16 -9.95 -6.97 10.06
CA ASP A 16 -10.08 -8.29 10.71
C ASP A 16 -10.43 -9.40 9.71
N GLU A 17 -10.94 -9.01 8.54
CA GLU A 17 -11.47 -9.92 7.53
C GLU A 17 -10.72 -9.77 6.19
N PRO A 18 -9.39 -10.00 6.14
CA PRO A 18 -8.60 -9.79 4.94
C PRO A 18 -9.10 -10.65 3.78
N ALA A 19 -9.65 -11.84 4.04
CA ALA A 19 -10.25 -12.69 3.00
C ALA A 19 -11.40 -12.01 2.24
N LYS A 20 -12.27 -11.25 2.92
CA LYS A 20 -13.37 -10.53 2.28
C LYS A 20 -12.90 -9.35 1.44
N VAL A 21 -11.86 -8.67 1.91
CA VAL A 21 -11.25 -7.57 1.15
C VAL A 21 -10.56 -8.12 -0.09
N GLN A 22 -9.83 -9.24 0.03
CA GLN A 22 -9.18 -9.92 -1.09
C GLN A 22 -10.16 -10.32 -2.19
N ASP A 23 -11.31 -10.91 -1.85
CA ASP A 23 -12.35 -11.30 -2.81
C ASP A 23 -12.86 -10.10 -3.64
N LEU A 24 -13.07 -8.96 -2.98
CA LEU A 24 -13.50 -7.73 -3.66
C LEU A 24 -12.40 -7.17 -4.55
N LEU A 25 -11.15 -7.21 -4.10
CA LEU A 25 -10.02 -6.71 -4.87
C LEU A 25 -9.73 -7.59 -6.10
N ASP A 26 -9.89 -8.91 -5.96
CA ASP A 26 -9.81 -9.87 -7.06
C ASP A 26 -10.92 -9.63 -8.09
N ALA A 27 -12.16 -9.42 -7.64
CA ALA A 27 -13.29 -9.05 -8.50
C ALA A 27 -13.08 -7.71 -9.24
N LEU A 28 -12.27 -6.81 -8.66
CA LEU A 28 -11.88 -5.54 -9.29
C LEU A 28 -10.64 -5.66 -10.18
N GLY A 29 -9.97 -6.82 -10.21
CA GLY A 29 -8.75 -7.05 -10.96
C GLY A 29 -7.55 -6.23 -10.45
N LEU A 30 -7.57 -5.84 -9.18
CA LEU A 30 -6.51 -5.03 -8.57
C LEU A 30 -5.42 -5.92 -7.97
N ALA A 31 -4.16 -5.52 -8.18
CA ALA A 31 -3.04 -6.17 -7.52
C ALA A 31 -2.93 -5.71 -6.07
N TYR A 32 -2.78 -6.66 -5.16
CA TYR A 32 -2.65 -6.39 -3.73
C TYR A 32 -1.69 -7.38 -3.07
N GLN A 33 -1.20 -6.99 -1.91
CA GLN A 33 -0.39 -7.82 -1.04
C GLN A 33 -1.03 -7.88 0.34
N VAL A 34 -1.16 -9.09 0.89
CA VAL A 34 -1.70 -9.28 2.25
C VAL A 34 -0.58 -9.67 3.19
N LYS A 35 -0.54 -9.03 4.36
CA LYS A 35 0.39 -9.32 5.44
C LYS A 35 -0.32 -9.16 6.78
N ASP A 36 -0.57 -10.29 7.46
CA ASP A 36 -1.41 -10.34 8.67
C ASP A 36 -2.79 -9.70 8.44
N ASP A 37 -3.14 -8.66 9.21
CA ASP A 37 -4.38 -7.88 9.17
C ASP A 37 -4.33 -6.73 8.13
N ARG A 38 -3.23 -6.64 7.37
CA ARG A 38 -2.97 -5.51 6.46
C ARG A 38 -3.07 -5.95 5.01
N VAL A 39 -3.82 -5.18 4.23
CA VAL A 39 -3.91 -5.32 2.78
C VAL A 39 -3.32 -4.07 2.15
N THR A 40 -2.24 -4.24 1.39
CA THR A 40 -1.54 -3.15 0.69
C THR A 40 -1.83 -3.23 -0.80
N LEU A 41 -2.17 -2.10 -1.40
CA LEU A 41 -2.39 -1.94 -2.84
C LEU A 41 -1.46 -0.87 -3.37
N VAL A 42 -0.91 -1.12 -4.55
CA VAL A 42 -0.20 -0.10 -5.32
C VAL A 42 -1.23 0.75 -6.04
N LEU A 43 -1.09 2.07 -5.95
CA LEU A 43 -1.93 3.05 -6.61
C LEU A 43 -1.13 3.78 -7.69
N GLU A 44 -1.82 4.22 -8.74
CA GLU A 44 -1.24 5.13 -9.73
C GLU A 44 -1.14 6.58 -9.20
N ASP A 45 -2.12 7.00 -8.40
CA ASP A 45 -2.16 8.29 -7.70
C ASP A 45 -2.97 8.14 -6.40
N THR A 46 -2.67 8.95 -5.38
CA THR A 46 -3.39 8.93 -4.09
C THR A 46 -4.91 9.06 -4.21
N LEU A 47 -5.44 9.77 -5.22
CA LEU A 47 -6.88 9.92 -5.45
C LEU A 47 -7.56 8.62 -5.90
N GLN A 48 -6.82 7.66 -6.47
CA GLN A 48 -7.35 6.31 -6.78
C GLN A 48 -7.81 5.58 -5.51
N ALA A 49 -7.29 5.95 -4.33
CA ALA A 49 -7.71 5.35 -3.08
C ALA A 49 -9.19 5.62 -2.77
N LEU A 50 -9.73 6.78 -3.15
CA LEU A 50 -11.10 7.18 -2.80
C LEU A 50 -12.17 6.20 -3.34
N PRO A 51 -12.24 5.92 -4.66
CA PRO A 51 -13.25 4.98 -5.17
C PRO A 51 -13.06 3.54 -4.63
N ILE A 52 -11.82 3.13 -4.34
CA ILE A 52 -11.53 1.81 -3.75
C ILE A 52 -12.07 1.76 -2.31
N LEU A 53 -11.80 2.80 -1.52
CA LEU A 53 -12.29 2.90 -0.14
C LEU A 53 -13.82 2.94 -0.08
N GLU A 54 -14.47 3.63 -1.01
CA GLU A 54 -15.94 3.65 -1.10
C GLU A 54 -16.51 2.23 -1.31
N GLN A 55 -15.93 1.45 -2.21
CA GLN A 55 -16.34 0.06 -2.47
C GLN A 55 -16.09 -0.88 -1.28
N LEU A 56 -15.06 -0.59 -0.50
CA LEU A 56 -14.66 -1.37 0.68
C LEU A 56 -15.27 -0.85 1.99
N THR A 57 -16.13 0.18 1.93
CA THR A 57 -16.75 0.82 3.10
C THR A 57 -17.35 -0.22 4.05
N GLY A 58 -16.99 -0.13 5.33
CA GLY A 58 -17.48 -1.02 6.38
C GLY A 58 -16.78 -2.38 6.46
N ARG A 59 -15.76 -2.64 5.63
CA ARG A 59 -14.96 -3.88 5.64
C ARG A 59 -13.52 -3.70 6.12
N PHE A 60 -13.18 -2.50 6.58
CA PHE A 60 -11.88 -2.18 7.17
C PHE A 60 -12.09 -1.33 8.43
N ARG A 61 -11.15 -1.44 9.37
CA ARG A 61 -11.13 -0.67 10.62
C ARG A 61 -10.40 0.66 10.48
N GLY A 62 -9.47 0.73 9.53
CA GLY A 62 -8.70 1.94 9.23
C GLY A 62 -7.99 1.80 7.89
N PHE A 63 -7.53 2.93 7.38
CA PHE A 63 -6.76 2.98 6.14
C PHE A 63 -5.67 4.03 6.22
N GLN A 64 -4.67 3.89 5.37
CA GLN A 64 -3.55 4.82 5.24
C GLN A 64 -3.20 4.94 3.77
N VAL A 65 -3.20 6.16 3.26
CA VAL A 65 -2.71 6.49 1.92
C VAL A 65 -1.32 7.06 2.09
N ILE A 66 -0.35 6.45 1.43
CA ILE A 66 1.06 6.87 1.47
C ILE A 66 1.39 7.36 0.07
N GLU A 67 1.69 8.65 -0.02
CA GLU A 67 2.21 9.24 -1.25
C GLU A 67 3.70 8.85 -1.40
N GLY A 68 4.07 8.34 -2.56
CA GLY A 68 5.42 7.87 -2.85
C GLY A 68 6.39 9.04 -2.98
N ASP A 69 7.10 9.38 -1.91
CA ASP A 69 8.13 10.42 -1.96
C ASP A 69 9.53 9.85 -2.29
N MET A 70 10.23 10.48 -3.24
CA MET A 70 11.54 10.07 -3.76
C MET A 70 12.66 10.01 -2.69
N ASN A 71 12.44 10.52 -1.47
CA ASN A 71 13.47 10.69 -0.45
C ASN A 71 13.74 9.43 0.40
N ASP A 72 12.79 8.49 0.52
CA ASP A 72 12.96 7.28 1.35
C ASP A 72 13.89 6.23 0.69
N ALA A 73 13.98 6.24 -0.65
CA ALA A 73 14.94 5.44 -1.40
C ALA A 73 16.41 5.86 -1.17
N PHE A 74 16.65 7.07 -0.63
CA PHE A 74 17.99 7.58 -0.34
C PHE A 74 18.51 7.15 1.04
N LEU A 75 17.62 7.01 2.03
CA LEU A 75 17.96 6.58 3.39
C LEU A 75 18.37 5.09 3.45
N ASN A 76 17.81 4.24 2.60
CA ASN A 76 18.15 2.80 2.60
C ASN A 76 19.41 2.43 1.79
N ILE A 77 19.88 3.32 0.90
CA ILE A 77 21.21 3.16 0.26
C ILE A 77 22.33 3.55 1.23
N THR A 78 22.03 4.39 2.22
CA THR A 78 23.02 4.84 3.22
C THR A 78 22.93 4.04 4.52
N GLY A 79 22.56 2.75 4.42
CA GLY A 79 22.75 1.74 5.47
C GLY A 79 24.22 1.33 5.71
N ARG A 80 25.20 2.17 5.34
CA ARG A 80 26.56 2.12 5.88
C ARG A 80 26.85 3.41 6.63
N GLY A 81 26.40 3.47 7.87
CA GLY A 81 27.24 4.08 8.89
C GLY A 81 28.50 3.22 9.03
N LEU A 82 29.63 3.67 8.50
CA LEU A 82 30.96 3.32 8.99
C LEU A 82 31.93 4.44 8.59
N ARG A 83 32.00 5.43 9.50
CA ARG A 83 33.21 6.09 10.03
C ARG A 83 34.26 6.54 9.02
N GLU A 84 34.46 7.86 8.90
CA GLU A 84 35.62 8.60 9.44
C GLU A 84 35.16 9.99 9.90
#